data_AF-A0A392MM89-F1
#
_entry.id   AF-A0A392MM89-F1
#
_cell.length_a   1.000
_cell.length_b   1.000
_cell.length_c   1.000
_cell.angle_alpha   90.00
_cell.angle_beta   90.00
_cell.angle_gamma   90.00
#
_symmetry.space_group_name_H-M   'P 1'
#
loop_
_entity.id
_entity.type
_entity.pdbx_description
1 polymer ?
#
loop_
_entity_poly.entity_id
_entity_poly.type
_entity_poly.pdbx_seq_one_letter_code
_entity_poly.pdbx_strand_id
1 'polypeptide(L)'
;AANDPIAPSRGIPREDIKENPNCLLVVTSKGGHLGWVAGDEAPLGAPWTDPLVIDFLQYLETEAAKAPQTCSNSGDNKETLHHLQV
;
A
#
# COMPACT_ATOMS: atom_id res chain seq x y z
N ALA A 1 9.94 0.08 11.57
CA ALA A 1 9.67 0.50 12.97
C ALA A 1 10.31 1.87 13.25
N ALA A 2 9.90 2.60 14.31
CA ALA A 2 10.50 3.90 14.65
C ALA A 2 12.01 3.84 14.93
N ASN A 3 12.51 2.67 15.34
CA ASN A 3 13.91 2.36 15.59
C ASN A 3 14.57 1.52 14.46
N ASP A 4 14.01 1.53 13.24
CA ASP A 4 14.58 0.82 12.09
C ASP A 4 15.86 1.53 11.59
N PRO A 5 17.02 0.85 11.56
CA PRO A 5 18.28 1.45 11.10
C PRO A 5 18.40 1.57 9.57
N ILE A 6 17.61 0.80 8.80
CA ILE A 6 17.65 0.75 7.34
C ILE A 6 16.60 1.69 6.74
N ALA A 7 15.40 1.70 7.33
CA ALA A 7 14.31 2.62 6.97
C ALA A 7 14.03 3.60 8.13
N PRO A 8 14.92 4.58 8.37
CA PRO A 8 14.82 5.46 9.53
C PRO A 8 13.62 6.39 9.43
N SER A 9 13.06 6.79 10.58
CA SER A 9 11.84 7.63 10.62
C SER A 9 11.98 8.96 9.86
N ARG A 10 13.19 9.49 9.71
CA ARG A 10 13.46 10.72 8.94
C ARG A 10 13.26 10.57 7.43
N GLY A 11 13.20 9.34 6.93
CA GLY A 11 12.98 9.03 5.51
C GLY A 11 11.51 8.73 5.18
N ILE A 12 10.59 8.80 6.14
CA ILE A 12 9.17 8.56 5.91
C ILE A 12 8.54 9.86 5.38
N PRO A 13 7.94 9.87 4.18
CA PRO A 13 7.28 11.05 3.61
C PRO A 13 5.89 11.25 4.25
N ARG A 14 5.85 11.79 5.47
CA ARG A 14 4.61 11.86 6.27
C ARG A 14 3.56 12.80 5.67
N GLU A 15 4.02 13.90 5.09
CA GLU A 15 3.19 14.91 4.46
C GLU A 15 2.48 14.31 3.25
N ASP A 16 3.22 13.68 2.32
CA ASP A 16 2.66 13.04 1.13
C ASP A 16 1.68 11.91 1.48
N ILE A 17 1.99 11.11 2.50
CA ILE A 17 1.08 10.04 2.95
C ILE A 17 -0.20 10.63 3.55
N LYS A 18 -0.10 11.72 4.31
CA LYS A 18 -1.27 12.39 4.92
C LYS A 18 -2.19 13.00 3.86
N GLU A 19 -1.63 13.47 2.76
CA GLU A 19 -2.39 14.06 1.64
C GLU A 19 -3.07 13.00 0.74
N ASN A 20 -2.63 11.74 0.79
CA ASN A 20 -3.18 10.66 -0.02
C ASN A 20 -4.24 9.85 0.77
N PRO A 21 -5.55 9.99 0.47
CA PRO A 21 -6.61 9.25 1.17
C PRO A 21 -6.58 7.74 0.92
N ASN A 22 -5.83 7.28 -0.09
CA ASN A 22 -5.67 5.87 -0.42
C ASN A 22 -4.39 5.26 0.19
N CYS A 23 -3.70 5.98 1.08
CA CYS A 23 -2.48 5.53 1.71
C CYS A 23 -2.63 5.49 3.24
N LEU A 24 -2.10 4.43 3.84
CA LEU A 24 -2.07 4.27 5.30
C LEU A 24 -0.61 4.11 5.77
N LEU A 25 -0.22 4.89 6.78
CA LEU A 25 1.06 4.73 7.46
C LEU A 25 0.88 3.98 8.78
N VAL A 26 1.44 2.77 8.86
CA VAL A 26 1.51 1.99 10.10
C VAL A 26 2.93 1.99 10.63
N VAL A 27 3.12 2.44 11.88
CA VAL A 27 4.44 2.50 12.53
C VAL A 27 4.38 1.84 13.90
N THR A 28 5.27 0.87 14.12
CA THR A 28 5.52 0.32 15.46
C THR A 28 6.59 1.15 16.18
N SER A 29 6.46 1.28 17.51
CA SER A 29 7.45 2.01 18.33
C SER A 29 8.82 1.32 18.37
N LYS A 30 8.85 -0.02 18.24
CA LYS A 30 10.05 -0.86 18.24
C LYS A 30 9.92 -2.00 17.22
N GLY A 31 11.00 -2.76 17.05
CA GLY A 31 11.08 -3.94 16.17
C GLY A 31 12.24 -3.88 15.17
N GLY A 32 12.84 -2.71 14.94
CA GLY A 32 13.89 -2.54 13.94
C GLY A 32 13.39 -2.86 12.52
N HIS A 33 14.31 -3.26 11.64
CA HIS A 33 14.01 -3.66 10.26
C HIS A 33 13.31 -5.03 10.19
N LEU A 34 13.84 -6.01 10.94
CA LEU A 34 13.31 -7.38 10.96
C LEU A 34 11.98 -7.51 11.71
N GLY A 35 11.55 -6.47 12.44
CA GLY A 35 10.23 -6.42 13.04
C GLY A 35 9.09 -6.45 12.02
N TRP A 36 9.38 -6.22 10.73
CA TRP A 36 8.42 -6.43 9.66
C TRP A 36 8.00 -7.91 9.56
N VAL A 37 8.97 -8.83 9.54
CA VAL A 37 8.74 -10.28 9.42
C VAL A 37 8.49 -10.98 10.75
N ALA A 38 8.26 -10.22 11.83
CA ALA A 38 7.92 -10.78 13.13
C ALA A 38 6.45 -11.25 13.17
N GLY A 39 6.06 -11.90 14.26
CA GLY A 39 4.71 -12.41 14.47
C GLY A 39 4.74 -13.75 15.17
N ASP A 40 3.56 -14.29 15.46
CA ASP A 40 3.41 -15.55 16.20
C ASP A 40 3.98 -16.76 15.43
N GLU A 41 4.02 -16.68 14.10
CA GLU A 41 4.55 -17.73 13.22
C GLU A 41 6.02 -17.50 12.81
N ALA A 42 6.65 -16.43 13.30
CA ALA A 42 8.05 -16.16 12.99
C ALA A 42 8.97 -17.28 13.51
N PRO A 43 10.05 -17.63 12.78
CA PRO A 43 10.53 -16.97 11.57
C PRO A 43 10.04 -17.60 10.25
N LEU A 44 9.15 -18.58 10.29
CA LEU A 44 8.84 -19.42 9.12
C LEU A 44 7.46 -19.16 8.49
N GLY A 45 6.55 -18.51 9.19
CA GLY A 45 5.20 -18.21 8.71
C GLY A 45 5.02 -16.78 8.22
N ALA A 46 3.76 -16.36 8.13
CA ALA A 46 3.40 -15.07 7.59
C ALA A 46 3.78 -13.92 8.54
N PRO A 47 4.27 -12.78 8.02
CA PRO A 47 4.43 -11.56 8.81
C PRO A 47 3.13 -11.12 9.50
N TRP A 48 3.24 -10.52 10.68
CA TRP A 48 2.09 -9.98 11.42
C TRP A 48 1.27 -8.95 10.63
N THR A 49 1.86 -8.33 9.62
CA THR A 49 1.21 -7.31 8.78
C THR A 49 0.27 -7.90 7.73
N ASP A 50 0.41 -9.17 7.37
CA ASP A 50 -0.30 -9.78 6.25
C ASP A 50 -1.82 -9.61 6.38
N PRO A 51 -2.47 -9.93 7.52
CA PRO A 51 -3.91 -9.73 7.67
C PRO A 51 -4.35 -8.29 7.41
N LEU A 52 -3.58 -7.31 7.89
CA LEU A 52 -3.90 -5.88 7.72
C LEU A 52 -3.82 -5.45 6.25
N VAL A 53 -2.83 -5.96 5.52
CA VAL A 53 -2.66 -5.67 4.09
C VAL A 53 -3.82 -6.29 3.30
N ILE A 54 -4.19 -7.53 3.60
CA ILE A 54 -5.31 -8.21 2.94
C ILE A 54 -6.64 -7.50 3.24
N ASP A 55 -6.89 -7.10 4.49
CA ASP A 55 -8.10 -6.34 4.86
C ASP A 55 -8.20 -5.03 4.08
N PHE A 56 -7.09 -4.31 3.91
CA PHE A 56 -7.05 -3.08 3.14
C PHE A 56 -7.33 -3.31 1.65
N LEU A 57 -6.76 -4.35 1.05
CA LEU A 57 -7.03 -4.71 -0.34
C LEU A 57 -8.49 -5.09 -0.57
N GLN A 58 -9.07 -5.91 0.31
CA GLN A 58 -10.48 -6.29 0.26
C GLN A 58 -11.42 -5.08 0.40
N TYR A 59 -11.06 -4.12 1.26
CA TYR A 59 -11.78 -2.85 1.36
C TYR A 59 -11.76 -2.09 0.03
N LEU A 60 -10.58 -1.93 -0.60
CA LEU A 60 -10.46 -1.25 -1.89
C LEU A 60 -11.26 -1.94 -3.00
N GLU A 61 -11.22 -3.27 -3.07
CA GLU A 61 -12.00 -4.04 -4.04
C GLU A 61 -13.51 -3.84 -3.83
N THR A 62 -13.95 -3.85 -2.57
CA THR A 62 -15.36 -3.71 -2.22
C THR A 62 -15.89 -2.30 -2.50
N GLU A 63 -15.11 -1.27 -2.18
CA GLU A 63 -15.50 0.12 -2.46
C GLU A 63 -15.45 0.43 -3.96
N ALA A 64 -14.47 -0.11 -4.69
CA ALA A 64 -14.44 -0.02 -6.15
C ALA A 64 -15.68 -0.67 -6.80
N ALA A 65 -16.16 -1.79 -6.26
CA ALA A 65 -17.39 -2.43 -6.72
C ALA A 65 -18.67 -1.64 -6.40
N LYS A 66 -18.65 -0.79 -5.37
CA LYS A 66 -19.79 0.07 -4.98
C LYS A 66 -19.82 1.42 -5.70
N ALA A 67 -18.74 1.83 -6.36
CA ALA A 67 -18.70 3.09 -7.07
C ALA A 67 -19.79 3.12 -8.16
N PRO A 68 -20.68 4.13 -8.20
CA PRO A 68 -21.68 4.23 -9.25
C PRO A 68 -20.97 4.33 -10.60
N GLN A 69 -21.33 3.44 -11.53
CA GLN A 69 -20.96 3.55 -12.93
C GLN A 69 -21.41 4.92 -13.43
N THR A 70 -20.47 5.87 -13.55
CA THR A 70 -20.75 7.13 -14.24
C THR A 70 -20.87 6.76 -15.72
N CYS A 71 -22.11 6.72 -16.20
CA CYS A 71 -22.40 6.54 -17.61
C CYS A 71 -21.76 7.67 -18.42
N SER A 72 -20.56 7.42 -18.93
CA SER A 72 -19.91 8.27 -19.91
C SER A 72 -20.34 7.74 -21.28
N ASN A 73 -21.25 8.48 -21.93
CA ASN A 73 -21.60 8.23 -23.32
C ASN A 73 -20.33 8.24 -24.19
N SER A 74 -20.25 7.27 -25.09
CA SER A 74 -19.20 7.05 -26.08
C SER A 74 -18.84 8.32 -26.87
N GLY A 75 -17.53 8.58 -27.01
CA GLY A 75 -17.00 9.61 -27.90
C GLY A 75 -15.47 9.74 -27.89
N ASP A 76 -14.84 9.06 -28.85
CA ASP A 76 -13.54 9.38 -29.49
C ASP A 76 -12.17 9.07 -28.83
N ASN A 77 -11.59 7.95 -29.29
CA ASN A 77 -10.28 7.79 -29.93
C ASN A 77 -9.04 8.58 -29.41
N LYS A 78 -8.03 7.85 -28.90
CA LYS A 78 -6.72 7.62 -29.57
C LYS A 78 -5.77 6.78 -28.69
N GLU A 79 -5.38 5.62 -29.22
CA GLU A 79 -4.25 4.83 -28.74
C GLU A 79 -2.95 5.65 -28.79
N THR A 80 -2.14 5.59 -27.74
CA THR A 80 -0.71 5.98 -27.79
C THR A 80 0.11 4.82 -27.25
N LEU A 81 0.65 4.05 -28.17
CA LEU A 81 1.55 2.91 -27.97
C LEU A 81 2.94 3.44 -27.61
N HIS A 82 3.39 3.29 -26.36
CA HIS A 82 4.77 3.58 -25.99
C HIS A 82 5.66 2.37 -26.32
N HIS A 83 6.33 2.46 -27.47
CA HIS A 83 7.41 1.60 -27.94
C HIS A 83 8.64 1.77 -27.03
N LEU A 84 8.96 0.76 -26.23
CA LEU A 84 10.26 0.66 -25.54
C LEU A 84 11.09 -0.39 -26.29
N GLN A 85 12.11 0.07 -27.01
CA GLN A 85 13.06 -0.82 -27.69
C GLN A 85 14.22 -1.15 -26.74
N VAL A 86 14.53 -2.44 -26.65
CA VAL A 86 15.73 -3.01 -26.04
C VAL A 86 16.88 -2.96 -27.05
#